data_AF-A0A356L1L3-F1
#
_entry.id   AF-A0A356L1L3-F1
#
_cell.length_a   1.000
_cell.length_b   1.000
_cell.length_c   1.000
_cell.angle_alpha   90.00
_cell.angle_beta   90.00
_cell.angle_gamma   90.00
#
_symmetry.space_group_name_H-M   'P 1'
#
loop_
_entity.id
_entity.type
_entity.pdbx_description
1 polymer ?
#
loop_
_entity_poly.entity_id
_entity_poly.type
_entity_poly.pdbx_seq_one_letter_code
_entity_poly.pdbx_strand_id
1 'polypeptide(L)'
;CPASEKRTSVEDRSVLEESTEPSAEETTSTEESTRGPILRYAGTPLKYSFSEAHHHKSVTIVELGAKKADGTTDVDIRTRELTPLRDMRELRGSYEELTLRSNYEGTATDDYLHVTLTDEIEVPDAARRLQVIYPNLMKLDYDNARTRGQRSESWELEDLEKKSPLDLFSELFDKQNHKDMTAEQAHYMAAQIEKIWENQE
;
A
#
# COMPACT_ATOMS: atom_id res chain seq x y z
N CYS A 1 5.97 -60.92 -13.06
CA CYS A 1 5.88 -60.70 -14.51
C CYS A 1 4.53 -61.19 -15.02
N PRO A 2 3.89 -60.54 -16.01
CA PRO A 2 4.35 -59.38 -16.79
C PRO A 2 3.69 -58.06 -16.30
N ALA A 3 4.23 -56.84 -16.39
CA ALA A 3 5.03 -56.12 -17.40
C ALA A 3 4.20 -55.56 -18.56
N SER A 4 3.91 -54.24 -18.55
CA SER A 4 4.44 -53.24 -19.49
C SER A 4 3.97 -51.83 -19.05
N GLU A 5 4.91 -50.90 -18.76
CA GLU A 5 5.35 -49.76 -19.61
C GLU A 5 4.39 -48.56 -19.54
N LYS A 6 4.78 -47.28 -19.47
CA LYS A 6 6.05 -46.50 -19.44
C LYS A 6 5.63 -45.03 -19.24
N ARG A 7 6.45 -44.24 -18.51
CA ARG A 7 6.82 -42.81 -18.76
C ARG A 7 5.67 -41.77 -18.77
N THR A 8 5.75 -40.53 -18.28
CA THR A 8 6.79 -39.61 -17.79
C THR A 8 6.06 -38.33 -17.35
N SER A 9 6.56 -37.62 -16.33
CA SER A 9 6.60 -36.15 -16.14
C SER A 9 5.30 -35.34 -16.38
N VAL A 10 4.85 -34.43 -15.51
CA VAL A 10 5.54 -33.23 -15.00
C VAL A 10 4.65 -32.70 -13.86
N GLU A 11 5.28 -32.36 -12.73
CA GLU A 11 4.70 -31.47 -11.71
C GLU A 11 4.49 -30.08 -12.32
N ASP A 12 3.30 -29.51 -12.23
CA ASP A 12 3.16 -28.06 -12.41
C ASP A 12 2.44 -27.45 -11.21
N ARG A 13 3.30 -26.98 -10.30
CA ARG A 13 3.01 -26.07 -9.20
C ARG A 13 3.22 -24.66 -9.75
N SER A 14 2.19 -23.84 -9.77
CA SER A 14 2.29 -22.38 -9.80
C SER A 14 1.37 -21.85 -8.69
N VAL A 15 1.81 -21.77 -7.44
CA VAL A 15 2.73 -20.78 -6.83
C VAL A 15 2.47 -19.37 -7.37
N LEU A 16 1.69 -18.67 -6.56
CA LEU A 16 1.45 -17.24 -6.56
C LEU A 16 2.79 -16.48 -6.48
N GLU A 17 3.04 -15.58 -7.44
CA GLU A 17 4.14 -14.61 -7.35
C GLU A 17 3.73 -13.50 -6.38
N GLU A 18 4.27 -13.58 -5.16
CA GLU A 18 4.27 -12.50 -4.18
C GLU A 18 5.45 -11.58 -4.52
N SER A 19 5.15 -10.40 -5.10
CA SER A 19 6.13 -9.37 -5.43
C SER A 19 6.68 -8.73 -4.15
N THR A 20 7.71 -9.36 -3.58
CA THR A 20 8.53 -8.80 -2.50
C THR A 20 9.59 -7.88 -3.11
N GLU A 21 9.54 -6.60 -2.75
CA GLU A 21 10.57 -5.62 -3.10
C GLU A 21 11.94 -6.05 -2.58
N PRO A 22 13.03 -5.97 -3.37
CA PRO A 22 14.33 -6.37 -2.90
C PRO A 22 14.93 -5.29 -1.98
N SER A 23 15.05 -5.67 -0.70
CA SER A 23 15.98 -5.11 0.28
C SER A 23 17.40 -5.11 -0.28
N ALA A 24 17.96 -3.93 -0.55
CA ALA A 24 19.33 -3.78 -1.04
C ALA A 24 20.30 -3.52 0.12
N GLU A 25 20.83 -4.58 0.69
CA GLU A 25 22.16 -4.59 1.31
C GLU A 25 23.01 -5.66 0.63
N GLU A 26 23.91 -5.25 -0.26
CA GLU A 26 25.28 -5.79 -0.31
C GLU A 26 26.16 -4.92 -1.24
N THR A 27 27.26 -4.45 -0.68
CA THR A 27 28.34 -3.75 -1.35
C THR A 27 29.04 -4.67 -2.36
N THR A 28 28.89 -4.40 -3.65
CA THR A 28 29.90 -4.76 -4.65
C THR A 28 29.97 -3.67 -5.71
N SER A 29 31.16 -3.06 -5.85
CA SER A 29 31.51 -2.15 -6.93
C SER A 29 31.40 -2.89 -8.26
N THR A 30 30.25 -2.78 -8.92
CA THR A 30 30.04 -3.29 -10.28
C THR A 30 30.04 -2.10 -11.22
N GLU A 31 31.12 -1.94 -11.99
CA GLU A 31 31.17 -1.01 -13.13
C GLU A 31 30.19 -1.49 -14.20
N GLU A 32 28.93 -1.05 -14.10
CA GLU A 32 27.91 -1.36 -15.08
C GLU A 32 28.01 -0.38 -16.25
N SER A 33 28.73 -0.77 -17.30
CA SER A 33 28.81 0.00 -18.55
C SER A 33 27.56 -0.22 -19.41
N THR A 34 26.45 0.41 -19.04
CA THR A 34 25.24 0.42 -19.86
C THR A 34 25.39 1.45 -20.99
N ARG A 35 25.35 1.01 -22.25
CA ARG A 35 25.36 1.87 -23.46
C ARG A 35 24.01 2.55 -23.73
N GLY A 36 23.42 3.20 -22.72
CA GLY A 36 22.15 3.93 -22.81
C GLY A 36 22.08 5.09 -21.81
N PRO A 37 21.12 6.02 -21.95
CA PRO A 37 20.95 7.09 -20.98
C PRO A 37 20.63 6.52 -19.59
N ILE A 38 21.40 6.91 -18.57
CA ILE A 38 21.16 6.51 -17.18
C ILE A 38 20.04 7.39 -16.63
N LEU A 39 18.84 6.80 -16.45
CA LEU A 39 17.68 7.46 -15.85
C LEU A 39 17.43 6.86 -14.47
N ARG A 40 17.46 7.70 -13.43
CA ARG A 40 17.16 7.28 -12.05
C ARG A 40 16.34 8.35 -11.34
N TYR A 41 15.31 7.92 -10.62
CA TYR A 41 14.57 8.79 -9.71
C TYR A 41 15.35 8.94 -8.40
N ALA A 42 15.52 10.18 -7.94
CA ALA A 42 16.22 10.45 -6.68
C ALA A 42 15.40 10.05 -5.44
N GLY A 43 14.11 9.77 -5.61
CA GLY A 43 13.18 9.54 -4.50
C GLY A 43 12.88 10.81 -3.70
N THR A 44 12.06 10.67 -2.67
CA THR A 44 11.78 11.73 -1.70
C THR A 44 12.80 11.68 -0.54
N PRO A 45 13.21 12.83 0.02
CA PRO A 45 14.19 12.84 1.12
C PRO A 45 13.58 12.45 2.48
N LEU A 46 12.26 12.56 2.63
CA LEU A 46 11.50 12.23 3.82
C LEU A 46 10.27 11.40 3.45
N LYS A 47 9.67 10.72 4.43
CA LYS A 47 8.40 10.03 4.27
C LYS A 47 7.27 11.07 4.18
N TYR A 48 6.35 10.91 3.24
CA TYR A 48 5.19 11.81 3.07
C TYR A 48 3.84 11.09 3.27
N SER A 49 3.84 9.77 3.31
CA SER A 49 2.67 8.94 3.59
C SER A 49 3.06 7.73 4.43
N PHE A 50 2.07 7.18 5.14
CA PHE A 50 2.25 5.97 5.95
C PHE A 50 2.58 4.72 5.13
N SER A 51 2.22 4.69 3.84
CA SER A 51 2.71 3.65 2.93
C SER A 51 4.23 3.61 2.81
N GLU A 52 4.92 4.69 3.14
CA GLU A 52 6.38 4.77 3.16
C GLU A 52 6.97 4.52 4.57
N ALA A 53 6.18 4.09 5.56
CA ALA A 53 6.62 3.89 6.94
C ALA A 53 7.81 2.93 7.05
N HIS A 54 7.91 1.96 6.15
CA HIS A 54 9.02 0.99 6.11
C HIS A 54 10.12 1.36 5.10
N HIS A 55 10.00 2.47 4.38
CA HIS A 55 10.99 2.87 3.37
C HIS A 55 12.21 3.52 4.02
N HIS A 56 13.40 3.09 3.58
CA HIS A 56 14.66 3.74 3.91
C HIS A 56 14.91 4.92 2.96
N LYS A 57 14.93 6.13 3.50
CA LYS A 57 15.17 7.33 2.71
C LYS A 57 16.66 7.52 2.51
N SER A 58 17.07 7.82 1.29
CA SER A 58 18.46 8.07 0.93
C SER A 58 18.56 9.19 -0.10
N VAL A 59 19.74 9.79 -0.19
CA VAL A 59 20.11 10.70 -1.26
C VAL A 59 21.05 9.98 -2.22
N THR A 60 20.83 10.17 -3.52
CA THR A 60 21.74 9.67 -4.56
C THR A 60 22.80 10.74 -4.85
N ILE A 61 24.06 10.36 -4.71
CA ILE A 61 25.23 11.18 -5.03
C ILE A 61 25.78 10.66 -6.35
N VAL A 62 25.89 11.56 -7.33
CA VAL A 62 26.42 11.26 -8.66
C VAL A 62 27.73 12.02 -8.83
N GLU A 63 28.78 11.29 -9.16
CA GLU A 63 30.09 11.84 -9.48
C GLU A 63 30.37 11.62 -10.98
N LEU A 64 30.58 12.72 -11.70
CA LEU A 64 30.84 12.69 -13.13
C LEU A 64 32.35 12.80 -13.36
N GLY A 65 32.92 11.79 -14.00
CA GLY A 65 34.32 11.75 -14.40
C GLY A 65 34.64 12.71 -15.55
N ALA A 66 35.87 12.65 -16.04
CA ALA A 66 36.29 13.45 -17.19
C ALA A 66 35.58 12.98 -18.47
N LYS A 67 35.25 13.93 -19.34
CA LYS A 67 34.70 13.63 -20.67
C LYS A 67 35.77 12.99 -21.55
N LYS A 68 35.49 11.78 -22.04
CA LYS A 68 36.36 11.01 -22.94
C LYS A 68 36.26 11.54 -24.38
N ALA A 69 37.26 11.20 -25.19
CA ALA A 69 37.39 11.66 -26.57
C ALA A 69 36.25 11.19 -27.50
N ASP A 70 35.60 10.07 -27.18
CA ASP A 70 34.42 9.53 -27.86
C ASP A 70 33.10 10.21 -27.41
N GLY A 71 33.18 11.21 -26.53
CA GLY A 71 32.03 11.93 -26.00
C GLY A 71 31.37 11.26 -24.79
N THR A 72 31.87 10.10 -24.33
CA THR A 72 31.36 9.42 -23.13
C THR A 72 31.92 10.03 -21.85
N THR A 73 31.30 9.75 -20.71
CA THR A 73 31.73 10.22 -19.39
C THR A 73 31.49 9.11 -18.39
N ASP A 74 32.48 8.82 -17.54
CA ASP A 74 32.31 7.85 -16.47
C ASP A 74 31.42 8.45 -15.38
N VAL A 75 30.49 7.66 -14.86
CA VAL A 75 29.53 8.09 -13.86
C VAL A 75 29.61 7.13 -12.69
N ASP A 76 30.00 7.63 -11.52
CA ASP A 76 29.89 6.89 -10.27
C ASP A 76 28.63 7.32 -9.53
N ILE A 77 27.88 6.35 -9.02
CA ILE A 77 26.60 6.58 -8.36
C ILE A 77 26.60 5.85 -7.04
N ARG A 78 26.47 6.60 -5.95
CA ARG A 78 26.40 6.06 -4.59
C ARG A 78 25.21 6.63 -3.84
N THR A 79 24.68 5.88 -2.89
CA THR A 79 23.57 6.31 -2.02
C THR A 79 24.08 6.59 -0.62
N ARG A 80 23.44 7.57 0.03
CA ARG A 80 23.68 7.87 1.45
C ARG A 80 22.34 7.92 2.17
N GLU A 81 22.19 7.13 3.22
CA GLU A 81 20.98 7.10 4.03
C GLU A 81 20.75 8.42 4.76
N LEU A 82 19.47 8.76 4.91
CA LEU A 82 18.99 9.92 5.63
C LEU A 82 18.27 9.46 6.91
N THR A 83 18.69 10.01 8.04
CA THR A 83 17.99 9.82 9.31
C THR A 83 17.08 11.02 9.56
N PRO A 84 15.75 10.86 9.51
CA PRO A 84 14.83 11.96 9.77
C PRO A 84 14.85 12.36 11.26
N LEU A 85 14.47 13.61 11.56
CA LEU A 85 14.31 14.06 12.96
C LEU A 85 13.17 13.34 13.68
N ARG A 86 12.11 13.01 12.95
CA ARG A 86 10.93 12.27 13.38
C ARG A 86 10.58 11.29 12.29
N ASP A 87 10.41 10.03 12.65
CA ASP A 87 10.01 9.01 11.69
C ASP A 87 8.48 8.91 11.58
N MET A 88 8.00 8.18 10.58
CA MET A 88 6.60 7.75 10.48
C MET A 88 6.47 6.30 10.91
N ARG A 89 5.57 6.03 11.86
CA ARG A 89 5.31 4.67 12.35
C ARG A 89 3.82 4.39 12.43
N GLU A 90 3.48 3.12 12.23
CA GLU A 90 2.14 2.59 12.43
C GLU A 90 2.12 1.76 13.71
N LEU A 91 1.12 2.00 14.57
CA LEU A 91 0.91 1.24 15.80
C LEU A 91 -0.48 0.61 15.76
N ARG A 92 -0.57 -0.64 16.20
CA ARG A 92 -1.83 -1.37 16.31
C ARG A 92 -1.90 -2.05 17.67
N GLY A 93 -3.02 -1.89 18.35
CA GLY A 93 -3.26 -2.47 19.67
C GLY A 93 -4.49 -1.86 20.34
N SER A 94 -4.82 -2.34 21.53
CA SER A 94 -5.89 -1.73 22.33
C SER A 94 -5.46 -0.39 22.93
N TYR A 95 -6.43 0.44 23.30
CA TYR A 95 -6.18 1.72 23.95
C TYR A 95 -5.40 1.54 25.26
N GLU A 96 -5.72 0.50 26.04
CA GLU A 96 -5.00 0.19 27.27
C GLU A 96 -3.54 -0.14 26.98
N GLU A 97 -3.27 -1.04 26.02
CA GLU A 97 -1.89 -1.41 25.66
C GLU A 97 -1.06 -0.21 25.19
N LEU A 98 -1.63 0.69 24.38
CA LEU A 98 -0.91 1.85 23.86
C LEU A 98 -0.73 2.96 24.90
N THR A 99 -1.49 2.93 26.00
CA THR A 99 -1.35 3.88 27.11
C THR A 99 -0.56 3.33 28.29
N LEU A 100 -0.22 2.03 28.27
CA LEU A 100 0.67 1.42 29.26
C LEU A 100 2.09 1.96 29.12
N ARG A 101 2.62 2.51 30.22
CA ARG A 101 3.97 3.09 30.28
C ARG A 101 5.06 2.15 29.79
N SER A 102 4.97 0.86 30.13
CA SER A 102 5.92 -0.17 29.68
C SER A 102 6.05 -0.28 28.17
N ASN A 103 5.02 0.12 27.42
CA ASN A 103 4.93 -0.13 25.99
C ASN A 103 5.47 1.05 25.17
N TYR A 104 5.50 2.25 25.74
CA TYR A 104 6.06 3.43 25.06
C TYR A 104 7.33 3.99 25.71
N GLU A 105 7.65 3.61 26.95
CA GLU A 105 8.87 4.02 27.63
C GLU A 105 10.09 3.49 26.86
N GLY A 106 10.98 4.40 26.45
CA GLY A 106 12.13 4.08 25.60
C GLY A 106 11.86 4.06 24.10
N THR A 107 10.63 4.36 23.66
CA THR A 107 10.29 4.54 22.24
C THR A 107 10.23 6.03 21.85
N ALA A 108 10.33 6.32 20.54
CA ALA A 108 10.29 7.69 20.02
C ALA A 108 8.85 8.25 19.98
N THR A 109 8.34 8.70 21.12
CA THR A 109 6.97 9.22 21.26
C THR A 109 6.67 10.45 20.39
N ASP A 110 7.70 11.16 19.95
CA ASP A 110 7.60 12.35 19.10
C ASP A 110 7.49 12.05 17.59
N ASP A 111 7.47 10.79 17.18
CA ASP A 111 7.29 10.42 15.77
C ASP A 111 5.88 10.71 15.25
N TYR A 112 5.75 10.77 13.93
CA TYR A 112 4.44 10.86 13.27
C TYR A 112 3.76 9.51 13.29
N LEU A 113 2.63 9.44 13.98
CA LEU A 113 1.97 8.16 14.27
C LEU A 113 0.62 8.04 13.59
N HIS A 114 0.39 6.85 13.02
CA HIS A 114 -0.94 6.35 12.70
C HIS A 114 -1.24 5.22 13.66
N VAL A 115 -2.27 5.38 14.48
CA VAL A 115 -2.71 4.38 15.45
C VAL A 115 -3.97 3.71 14.96
N THR A 116 -4.00 2.38 14.99
CA THR A 116 -5.18 1.56 14.77
C THR A 116 -5.58 0.89 16.07
N LEU A 117 -6.70 1.32 16.65
CA LEU A 117 -7.23 0.73 17.88
C LEU A 117 -8.02 -0.55 17.58
N THR A 118 -7.71 -1.62 18.31
CA THR A 118 -8.41 -2.91 18.19
C THR A 118 -9.56 -3.05 19.17
N ASP A 119 -9.92 -1.98 19.89
CA ASP A 119 -11.04 -1.97 20.81
C ASP A 119 -12.37 -2.08 20.04
N GLU A 120 -13.22 -3.03 20.43
CA GLU A 120 -14.55 -3.18 19.81
C GLU A 120 -15.46 -1.97 20.07
N ILE A 121 -15.29 -1.34 21.24
CA ILE A 121 -16.03 -0.16 21.66
C ILE A 121 -15.15 1.07 21.46
N GLU A 122 -15.69 2.10 20.80
CA GLU A 122 -14.99 3.36 20.62
C GLU A 122 -14.69 4.02 21.97
N VAL A 123 -13.43 4.41 22.17
CA VAL A 123 -12.98 5.04 23.40
C VAL A 123 -13.22 6.56 23.30
N PRO A 124 -14.00 7.16 24.22
CA PRO A 124 -14.25 8.60 24.20
C PRO A 124 -12.95 9.40 24.36
N ASP A 125 -12.78 10.43 23.53
CA ASP A 125 -11.59 11.30 23.51
C ASP A 125 -10.25 10.56 23.30
N ALA A 126 -10.26 9.36 22.72
CA ALA A 126 -9.06 8.54 22.53
C ALA A 126 -7.91 9.32 21.88
N ALA A 127 -8.19 10.05 20.79
CA ALA A 127 -7.19 10.85 20.09
C ALA A 127 -6.53 11.88 21.01
N ARG A 128 -7.32 12.61 21.81
CA ARG A 128 -6.81 13.64 22.73
C ARG A 128 -5.96 13.02 23.83
N ARG A 129 -6.39 11.88 24.37
CA ARG A 129 -5.65 11.18 25.43
C ARG A 129 -4.35 10.58 24.89
N LEU A 130 -4.38 10.00 23.70
CA LEU A 130 -3.18 9.50 23.02
C LEU A 130 -2.23 10.64 22.69
N GLN A 131 -2.72 11.83 22.31
CA GLN A 131 -1.88 13.01 22.04
C GLN A 131 -1.08 13.49 23.27
N VAL A 132 -1.49 13.15 24.49
CA VAL A 132 -0.70 13.44 25.70
C VAL A 132 0.59 12.61 25.74
N ILE A 133 0.55 11.39 25.21
CA ILE A 133 1.68 10.46 25.14
C ILE A 133 2.43 10.61 23.81
N TYR A 134 1.69 10.82 22.73
CA TYR A 134 2.14 10.86 21.34
C TYR A 134 1.77 12.21 20.71
N PRO A 135 2.58 13.27 20.91
CA PRO A 135 2.20 14.63 20.53
C PRO A 135 1.91 14.80 19.04
N ASN A 136 2.54 13.98 18.18
CA ASN A 136 2.42 14.05 16.73
C ASN A 136 1.55 12.91 16.15
N LEU A 137 0.51 12.49 16.89
CA LEU A 137 -0.52 11.60 16.37
C LEU A 137 -1.23 12.22 15.17
N MET A 138 -1.03 11.66 13.98
CA MET A 138 -1.58 12.17 12.72
C MET A 138 -2.94 11.56 12.39
N LYS A 139 -3.12 10.27 12.70
CA LYS A 139 -4.35 9.54 12.36
C LYS A 139 -4.69 8.51 13.42
N LEU A 140 -5.98 8.37 13.71
CA LEU A 140 -6.55 7.34 14.58
C LEU A 140 -7.64 6.59 13.80
N ASP A 141 -7.46 5.29 13.61
CA ASP A 141 -8.46 4.40 13.03
C ASP A 141 -8.90 3.35 14.07
N TYR A 142 -10.03 2.70 13.83
CA TYR A 142 -10.51 1.56 14.61
C TYR A 142 -10.63 0.31 13.72
N ASP A 143 -10.15 -0.81 14.22
CA ASP A 143 -10.32 -2.14 13.63
C ASP A 143 -11.26 -2.96 14.54
N ASN A 144 -12.53 -2.56 14.57
CA ASN A 144 -13.61 -3.29 15.23
C ASN A 144 -14.52 -4.00 14.21
N ALA A 145 -15.35 -4.93 14.67
CA ALA A 145 -16.24 -5.69 13.79
C ALA A 145 -17.14 -4.80 12.92
N ARG A 146 -17.57 -3.64 13.44
CA ARG A 146 -18.38 -2.64 12.70
C ARG A 146 -17.61 -2.02 11.53
N THR A 147 -16.36 -1.63 11.75
CA THR A 147 -15.51 -1.01 10.72
C THR A 147 -14.94 -2.05 9.78
N ARG A 148 -14.73 -3.28 10.24
CA ARG A 148 -14.37 -4.42 9.39
C ARG A 148 -15.49 -4.77 8.43
N GLY A 149 -16.75 -4.74 8.86
CA GLY A 149 -17.92 -4.88 7.99
C GLY A 149 -17.99 -3.80 6.89
N GLN A 150 -17.63 -2.56 7.22
CA GLN A 150 -17.54 -1.46 6.24
C GLN A 150 -16.28 -1.51 5.36
N ARG A 151 -15.18 -2.12 5.84
CA ARG A 151 -13.93 -2.29 5.09
C ARG A 151 -13.95 -3.52 4.19
N SER A 152 -14.72 -4.56 4.55
CA SER A 152 -15.07 -5.70 3.70
C SER A 152 -16.13 -5.35 2.64
N GLU A 153 -16.77 -4.18 2.74
CA GLU A 153 -17.49 -3.57 1.61
C GLU A 153 -16.56 -2.86 0.63
N SER A 154 -15.23 -2.86 0.86
CA SER A 154 -14.30 -2.75 -0.24
C SER A 154 -14.44 -4.03 -1.03
N TRP A 155 -15.33 -4.02 -2.03
CA TRP A 155 -15.57 -5.12 -2.95
C TRP A 155 -14.28 -5.91 -3.18
N GLU A 156 -14.25 -7.19 -2.76
CA GLU A 156 -13.18 -8.10 -3.18
C GLU A 156 -13.11 -7.98 -4.70
N LEU A 157 -11.93 -7.79 -5.27
CA LEU A 157 -11.79 -7.58 -6.72
C LEU A 157 -12.46 -8.72 -7.51
N GLU A 158 -12.46 -9.94 -6.95
CA GLU A 158 -13.19 -11.12 -7.45
C GLU A 158 -14.73 -11.00 -7.47
N ASP A 159 -15.33 -10.18 -6.61
CA ASP A 159 -16.77 -9.92 -6.59
C ASP A 159 -17.16 -8.78 -7.54
N LEU A 160 -16.23 -7.85 -7.81
CA LEU A 160 -16.45 -6.73 -8.73
C LEU A 160 -16.47 -7.18 -10.19
N GLU A 161 -15.68 -8.18 -10.57
CA GLU A 161 -15.66 -8.74 -11.92
C GLU A 161 -16.95 -9.49 -12.31
N LYS A 162 -17.75 -9.93 -11.33
CA LYS A 162 -18.97 -10.72 -11.57
C LYS A 162 -20.24 -9.88 -11.58
N LYS A 163 -20.21 -8.65 -11.09
CA LYS A 163 -21.39 -7.79 -10.97
C LYS A 163 -21.62 -7.00 -12.25
N SER A 164 -22.86 -6.97 -12.73
CA SER A 164 -23.19 -6.09 -13.83
C SER A 164 -23.14 -4.62 -13.38
N PRO A 165 -22.88 -3.66 -14.26
CA PRO A 165 -22.88 -2.25 -13.87
C PRO A 165 -24.23 -1.72 -13.37
N LEU A 166 -25.33 -2.38 -13.72
CA LEU A 166 -26.63 -2.12 -13.10
C LEU A 166 -26.65 -2.55 -11.63
N ASP A 167 -26.04 -3.69 -11.29
CA ASP A 167 -25.94 -4.18 -9.90
C ASP A 167 -25.07 -3.25 -9.06
N LEU A 168 -23.91 -2.83 -9.60
CA LEU A 168 -23.01 -1.88 -8.94
C LEU A 168 -23.71 -0.55 -8.67
N PHE A 169 -24.49 -0.06 -9.64
CA PHE A 169 -25.26 1.16 -9.46
C PHE A 169 -26.38 0.99 -8.43
N SER A 170 -27.03 -0.17 -8.41
CA SER A 170 -28.12 -0.47 -7.46
C SER A 170 -27.59 -0.49 -6.01
N GLU A 171 -26.43 -1.11 -5.77
CA GLU A 171 -25.76 -1.08 -4.47
C GLU A 171 -25.38 0.34 -4.04
N LEU A 172 -24.86 1.15 -4.97
CA LEU A 172 -24.54 2.55 -4.71
C LEU A 172 -25.80 3.36 -4.36
N PHE A 173 -26.91 3.13 -5.08
CA PHE A 173 -28.17 3.84 -4.87
C PHE A 173 -28.75 3.56 -3.49
N ASP A 174 -28.74 2.30 -3.05
CA ASP A 174 -29.18 1.94 -1.71
C ASP A 174 -28.24 2.53 -0.63
N LYS A 175 -26.91 2.46 -0.84
CA LYS A 175 -25.94 3.03 0.10
C LYS A 175 -26.09 4.54 0.29
N GLN A 176 -26.48 5.28 -0.75
CA GLN A 176 -26.67 6.73 -0.68
C GLN A 176 -28.08 7.15 -0.18
N ASN A 177 -29.12 6.40 -0.55
CA ASN A 177 -30.52 6.79 -0.31
C ASN A 177 -31.23 5.96 0.77
N HIS A 178 -30.57 4.91 1.28
CA HIS A 178 -31.10 3.93 2.24
C HIS A 178 -32.42 3.28 1.78
N LYS A 179 -32.55 3.07 0.46
CA LYS A 179 -33.74 2.54 -0.21
C LYS A 179 -33.34 1.82 -1.49
N ASP A 180 -33.98 0.68 -1.74
CA ASP A 180 -33.89 -0.02 -3.01
C ASP A 180 -34.45 0.82 -4.18
N MET A 181 -33.86 0.62 -5.36
CA MET A 181 -34.39 1.20 -6.59
C MET A 181 -35.78 0.64 -6.90
N THR A 182 -36.70 1.51 -7.32
CA THR A 182 -37.98 1.05 -7.87
C THR A 182 -37.76 0.40 -9.24
N ALA A 183 -38.71 -0.44 -9.67
CA ALA A 183 -38.66 -1.08 -10.99
C ALA A 183 -38.53 -0.07 -12.15
N GLU A 184 -39.18 1.10 -12.02
CA GLU A 184 -39.07 2.18 -13.01
C GLU A 184 -37.67 2.82 -13.03
N GLN A 185 -37.06 3.03 -11.86
CA GLN A 185 -35.71 3.58 -11.74
C GLN A 185 -34.65 2.61 -12.29
N ALA A 186 -34.78 1.32 -11.98
CA ALA A 186 -33.88 0.29 -12.49
C ALA A 186 -33.97 0.17 -14.02
N HIS A 187 -35.18 0.19 -14.57
CA HIS A 187 -35.39 0.15 -16.02
C HIS A 187 -34.81 1.38 -16.73
N TYR A 188 -35.02 2.59 -16.16
CA TYR A 188 -34.45 3.80 -16.71
C TYR A 188 -32.92 3.78 -16.71
N MET A 189 -32.31 3.33 -15.60
CA MET A 189 -30.87 3.23 -15.46
C MET A 189 -30.26 2.22 -16.42
N ALA A 190 -30.87 1.03 -16.56
CA ALA A 190 -30.44 0.02 -17.52
C ALA A 190 -30.39 0.57 -18.96
N ALA A 191 -31.45 1.29 -19.37
CA ALA A 191 -31.52 1.91 -20.69
C ALA A 191 -30.46 3.01 -20.90
N GLN A 192 -30.09 3.77 -19.85
CA GLN A 192 -29.01 4.75 -19.94
C GLN A 192 -27.63 4.09 -20.03
N ILE A 193 -27.41 3.02 -19.27
CA ILE A 193 -26.16 2.25 -19.28
C ILE A 193 -25.93 1.64 -20.68
N GLU A 194 -26.95 0.98 -21.24
CA GLU A 194 -26.90 0.43 -22.60
C GLU A 194 -26.57 1.51 -23.64
N LYS A 195 -27.26 2.65 -23.58
CA LYS A 195 -27.03 3.77 -24.50
C LYS A 195 -25.60 4.33 -24.42
N ILE A 196 -25.00 4.41 -23.24
CA ILE A 196 -23.64 4.93 -23.08
C ILE A 196 -22.62 3.95 -23.66
N TRP A 197 -22.85 2.65 -23.51
CA TRP A 197 -21.96 1.63 -24.05
C TRP A 197 -22.08 1.41 -25.55
N GLU A 198 -23.28 1.51 -26.13
CA GLU A 198 -23.45 1.43 -27.59
C GLU A 198 -22.82 2.63 -28.32
N ASN A 199 -22.65 3.78 -27.67
CA ASN A 199 -22.02 4.97 -28.26
C ASN A 199 -20.47 4.95 -28.19
N GLN A 200 -19.86 3.86 -27.75
CA GLN A 200 -18.40 3.69 -27.70
C GLN A 200 -17.85 2.74 -28.79
N GLU A 201 -18.72 2.22 -29.68
CA GLU A 201 -18.33 1.59 -30.96
C GLU A 201 -18.41 2.58 -32.14
#